data_AF-A0A6A4RDI7-F1
#
_entry.id   AF-A0A6A4RDI7-F1
#
_cell.length_a   1.000
_cell.length_b   1.000
_cell.length_c   1.000
_cell.angle_alpha   90.00
_cell.angle_beta   90.00
_cell.angle_gamma   90.00
#
_symmetry.space_group_name_H-M   'P 1'
#
loop_
_entity.id
_entity.type
_entity.pdbx_description
1 polymer ?
#
loop_
_entity_poly.entity_id
_entity_poly.type
_entity_poly.pdbx_seq_one_letter_code
_entity_poly.pdbx_strand_id
1 'polypeptide(L)' 'MKKTRVTVSLDPSIEEWLRAASERTGKSVSHVIRLSLEEYAALKPDRFSRSDKARKVSENAWLKSEN' A
#
# COMPACT_ATOMS: atom_id res chain seq x y z
N MET A 1 -9.24 10.41 -9.46
CA MET A 1 -7.96 9.69 -9.26
C MET A 1 -8.05 8.32 -9.92
N LYS A 2 -7.03 7.90 -10.69
CA LYS A 2 -6.97 6.52 -11.21
C LYS A 2 -6.71 5.56 -10.04
N LYS A 3 -7.45 4.45 -9.96
CA LYS A 3 -7.24 3.40 -8.95
C LYS A 3 -6.12 2.50 -9.44
N THR A 4 -5.05 2.36 -8.66
CA THR A 4 -3.97 1.41 -8.95
C THR A 4 -4.23 0.12 -8.18
N ARG A 5 -4.28 -1.01 -8.89
CA ARG A 5 -4.33 -2.33 -8.24
C ARG A 5 -2.90 -2.76 -7.92
N VAL A 6 -2.69 -3.18 -6.68
CA VAL A 6 -1.42 -3.73 -6.20
C VAL A 6 -1.68 -5.07 -5.56
N THR A 7 -0.71 -5.97 -5.67
CA THR A 7 -0.68 -7.23 -4.93
C THR A 7 0.37 -7.09 -3.83
N VAL A 8 0.02 -7.50 -2.61
CA VAL A 8 0.93 -7.48 -1.46
C VAL A 8 0.96 -8.87 -0.84
N SER A 9 2.15 -9.30 -0.44
CA SER A 9 2.31 -10.50 0.39
C SER A 9 2.27 -10.08 1.85
N LEU A 10 1.56 -10.85 2.67
CA LEU A 10 1.39 -10.60 4.10
C LEU A 10 1.89 -11.80 4.88
N ASP A 11 2.37 -11.54 6.09
CA ASP A 11 2.58 -12.60 7.06
C ASP A 11 1.23 -13.24 7.41
N PRO A 12 1.16 -14.58 7.58
CA PRO A 12 -0.11 -15.27 7.84
C PRO A 12 -0.90 -14.73 9.03
N SER A 13 -0.21 -14.34 10.11
CA SER A 13 -0.84 -13.77 11.30
C SER A 13 -1.50 -12.41 11.05
N ILE A 14 -0.89 -11.59 10.18
CA ILE A 14 -1.44 -10.29 9.76
C ILE A 14 -2.66 -10.51 8.87
N GLU A 15 -2.58 -11.49 7.96
CA GLU A 15 -3.71 -11.84 7.11
C GLU A 15 -4.93 -12.32 7.93
N GLU A 16 -4.70 -13.18 8.92
CA GLU A 16 -5.76 -13.67 9.82
C GLU A 16 -6.42 -12.51 10.59
N TRP A 17 -5.62 -11.59 11.13
CA TRP A 17 -6.14 -10.40 11.81
C TRP A 17 -6.99 -9.51 10.87
N LEU A 18 -6.54 -9.30 9.64
CA LEU A 18 -7.28 -8.53 8.63
C LEU A 18 -8.59 -9.21 8.20
N ARG A 19 -8.60 -10.55 8.10
CA ARG A 19 -9.80 -11.33 7.81
C ARG A 19 -10.83 -11.23 8.93
N ALA A 20 -10.41 -11.37 10.18
CA ALA A 20 -11.29 -11.19 11.33
C ALA A 20 -11.91 -9.78 11.37
N ALA A 21 -11.12 -8.74 11.05
CA ALA A 21 -11.63 -7.37 10.95
C ALA A 21 -12.63 -7.19 9.79
N SER A 22 -12.37 -7.85 8.66
CA SER A 22 -13.25 -7.89 7.49
C SER A 22 -14.62 -8.49 7.84
N GLU A 23 -14.63 -9.64 8.52
CA GLU A 23 -15.84 -10.32 8.99
C GLU A 23 -16.64 -9.49 9.98
N ARG A 24 -15.98 -8.92 10.99
CA ARG A 24 -16.63 -8.09 12.01
C ARG A 24 -17.28 -6.82 11.46
N THR A 25 -16.74 -6.26 10.37
CA THR A 25 -17.21 -5.00 9.78
C THR A 25 -18.11 -5.19 8.57
N GLY A 26 -18.20 -6.41 8.02
CA GLY A 26 -18.87 -6.69 6.75
C GLY A 26 -18.19 -6.04 5.52
N LYS A 27 -16.97 -5.51 5.68
CA LYS A 27 -16.21 -4.85 4.62
C LYS A 27 -15.17 -5.80 4.06
N SER A 28 -14.76 -5.61 2.80
CA SER A 28 -13.68 -6.42 2.23
C SER A 28 -12.32 -6.13 2.87
N VAL A 29 -11.43 -7.14 2.89
CA VAL A 29 -10.04 -6.99 3.37
C VAL A 29 -9.33 -5.81 2.71
N SER A 30 -9.50 -5.61 1.41
CA SER A 30 -8.91 -4.45 0.70
C SER A 30 -9.43 -3.10 1.21
N HIS A 31 -10.68 -3.03 1.68
CA HIS A 31 -11.22 -1.82 2.29
C HIS A 31 -10.61 -1.61 3.67
N VAL A 32 -10.50 -2.67 4.49
CA VAL A 32 -9.85 -2.61 5.81
C VAL A 32 -8.40 -2.12 5.68
N ILE A 33 -7.63 -2.69 4.76
CA ILE A 33 -6.25 -2.26 4.48
C ILE A 33 -6.22 -0.79 4.08
N ARG A 34 -7.15 -0.33 3.24
CA ARG A 34 -7.20 1.08 2.82
C ARG A 34 -7.40 2.02 4.02
N LEU A 35 -8.33 1.69 4.91
CA LEU A 35 -8.57 2.47 6.12
C LEU A 35 -7.32 2.53 6.99
N SER A 36 -6.66 1.38 7.23
CA SER A 36 -5.43 1.35 8.01
C SER A 36 -4.31 2.20 7.40
N LEU A 37 -4.20 2.22 6.07
CA LEU A 37 -3.22 3.06 5.37
C LEU A 37 -3.57 4.55 5.45
N GLU A 38 -4.86 4.91 5.36
CA GLU A 38 -5.35 6.29 5.51
C GLU A 38 -5.11 6.81 6.93
N GLU A 39 -5.45 6.03 7.95
CA GLU A 39 -5.18 6.35 9.36
C GLU A 39 -3.69 6.50 9.62
N TYR A 40 -2.88 5.57 9.11
CA TYR A 40 -1.44 5.63 9.27
C TYR A 40 -0.82 6.85 8.57
N ALA A 41 -1.30 7.19 7.37
CA ALA A 41 -0.86 8.39 6.66
C ALA A 41 -1.21 9.68 7.41
N ALA A 42 -2.39 9.75 8.02
CA ALA A 42 -2.80 10.88 8.86
C ALA A 42 -1.92 11.01 10.12
N LEU A 43 -1.55 9.89 10.74
CA LEU A 43 -0.68 9.87 11.93
C LEU A 43 0.79 10.18 11.62
N LYS A 44 1.24 9.91 10.38
CA LYS A 44 2.64 10.05 9.95
C LYS A 44 2.73 10.72 8.57
N PRO A 45 2.34 12.01 8.46
CA PRO A 45 2.26 12.70 7.17
C PRO A 45 3.60 12.75 6.42
N ASP A 46 4.72 12.84 7.15
CA ASP A 46 6.05 12.98 6.55
C ASP A 46 6.66 11.65 6.09
N ARG A 47 6.10 10.51 6.51
CA ARG A 47 6.67 9.18 6.24
C ARG A 47 6.46 8.72 4.81
N PHE A 48 5.46 9.30 4.14
CA PHE A 48 5.23 9.18 2.70
C PHE A 48 5.53 10.48 1.97
N SER A 49 6.24 11.43 2.61
CA SER A 49 6.77 12.60 1.90
C SER A 49 7.52 12.07 0.67
N ARG A 50 7.17 12.64 -0.49
CA ARG A 50 7.68 12.27 -1.81
C ARG A 50 9.18 12.61 -1.93
N SER A 51 10.01 12.08 -1.05
CA SER A 51 11.43 11.89 -1.30
C SER A 51 11.52 10.78 -2.34
N ASP A 52 11.36 11.23 -3.57
CA ASP A 52 11.42 10.58 -4.88
C ASP A 52 12.78 9.91 -5.15
N LYS A 53 13.32 9.15 -4.18
CA LYS A 53 14.57 8.40 -4.34
C LYS A 53 14.31 7.04 -4.96
N ALA A 54 13.25 6.35 -4.54
CA ALA A 54 12.90 5.04 -5.10
C ALA A 54 12.33 5.13 -6.53
N ARG A 55 11.51 6.15 -6.83
CA ARG A 55 10.96 6.35 -8.18
C ARG A 55 12.04 6.73 -9.19
N LYS A 56 12.96 7.63 -8.83
CA LYS A 56 14.12 7.99 -9.66
C LYS A 56 14.96 6.77 -10.04
N VAL A 57 15.14 5.81 -9.13
CA VAL A 57 15.87 4.56 -9.42
C VAL A 57 15.07 3.69 -10.40
N SER A 58 13.75 3.55 -10.22
CA SER A 58 12.91 2.77 -11.14
C SER A 58 12.75 3.41 -12.52
N GLU A 59 12.58 4.74 -12.62
CA GLU A 59 12.50 5.45 -13.91
C GLU A 59 13.83 5.38 -14.66
N ASN A 60 14.96 5.60 -13.99
CA ASN A 60 16.27 5.47 -14.63
C ASN A 60 16.58 4.03 -15.06
N ALA A 61 16.08 3.02 -14.33
CA ALA A 61 16.23 1.62 -14.73
C ALA A 61 15.40 1.29 -15.97
N TRP A 62 14.17 1.80 -16.04
CA TRP A 62 13.29 1.64 -17.21
C TRP A 62 13.84 2.33 -18.47
N LEU A 63 14.30 3.57 -18.35
CA LEU A 63 14.88 4.32 -19.47
C LEU A 63 16.17 3.70 -20.02
N LYS A 64 16.93 2.96 -19.19
CA LYS A 64 18.12 2.23 -19.62
C LYS A 64 17.83 0.91 -20.33
N SER A 65 16.64 0.33 -20.16
CA SER A 65 16.26 -0.91 -20.85
C SER A 65 15.68 -0.69 -22.24
N GLU A 66 15.38 0.56 -22.62
CA GLU A 66 14.79 0.92 -23.92
C GLU A 66 15.83 1.44 -24.93
N ASN A 67 17.13 1.45 -24.59
CA ASN A 67 18.25 1.86 -25.44
C ASN A 67 19.27 0.72 -25.56
#